data_AF-L7YCR6-F1
#
_entry.id   AF-L7YCR6-F1
#
_cell.length_a   1.000
_cell.length_b   1.000
_cell.length_c   1.000
_cell.angle_alpha   90.00
_cell.angle_beta   90.00
_cell.angle_gamma   90.00
#
_symmetry.space_group_name_H-M   'P 1'
#
loop_
_entity.id
_entity.type
_entity.pdbx_description
1 polymer ?
#
loop_
_entity_poly.entity_id
_entity_poly.type
_entity_poly.pdbx_seq_one_letter_code
_entity_poly.pdbx_strand_id
1 'polypeptide(L)' 'MKIMKYPDINALSEKDIKNHIKKQKDNYQKIKFDHAFGLIKNPMEIRIFRKNIAKLKTELNKRRNDS' A
#
# COMPACT_ATOMS: atom_id res chain seq x y z
N MET A 1 10.07 -2.61 -7.95
CA MET A 1 8.72 -2.09 -7.56
C MET A 1 8.81 -0.60 -7.24
N LYS A 2 7.82 0.23 -7.62
CA LYS A 2 7.84 1.70 -7.42
C LYS A 2 6.81 2.15 -6.39
N ILE A 3 7.10 3.25 -5.70
CA ILE A 3 6.16 3.93 -4.79
C ILE A 3 5.06 4.58 -5.64
N MET A 4 3.79 4.41 -5.26
CA MET A 4 2.65 5.04 -5.96
C MET A 4 2.75 6.56 -5.88
N LYS A 5 2.49 7.24 -7.00
CA LYS A 5 2.41 8.71 -7.04
C LYS A 5 1.00 9.15 -6.67
N TYR A 6 0.88 10.38 -6.17
CA TYR A 6 -0.42 10.93 -5.76
C TYR A 6 -1.42 11.09 -6.92
N PRO A 7 -1.02 11.51 -8.14
CA PRO A 7 -1.96 11.58 -9.27
C PRO A 7 -2.64 10.24 -9.57
N ASP A 8 -1.88 9.14 -9.54
CA ASP A 8 -2.39 7.79 -9.75
C ASP A 8 -3.39 7.37 -8.66
N ILE A 9 -3.16 7.83 -7.42
CA ILE A 9 -4.03 7.54 -6.28
C ILE A 9 -5.34 8.34 -6.37
N ASN A 10 -5.25 9.60 -6.79
CA ASN A 10 -6.42 10.48 -6.91
C ASN A 10 -7.37 10.01 -8.02
N ALA A 11 -6.84 9.43 -9.10
CA ALA A 11 -7.63 8.89 -10.21
C ALA A 11 -8.45 7.63 -9.84
N LEU A 12 -8.19 7.01 -8.68
CA LEU A 12 -8.92 5.81 -8.23
C LEU A 12 -10.25 6.16 -7.57
N SER A 13 -11.25 5.29 -7.76
CA SER A 13 -12.50 5.33 -6.99
C SER A 13 -12.26 4.88 -5.54
N GLU A 14 -13.13 5.25 -4.60
CA GLU A 14 -13.04 4.81 -3.21
C GLU A 14 -13.05 3.29 -3.06
N LYS A 15 -13.84 2.61 -3.88
CA LYS A 15 -13.91 1.14 -3.91
C LYS A 15 -12.57 0.55 -4.33
N ASP A 16 -11.93 1.15 -5.33
CA ASP A 16 -10.64 0.70 -5.84
C ASP A 16 -9.52 0.98 -4.84
N ILE A 17 -9.55 2.12 -4.16
CA ILE A 17 -8.62 2.43 -3.06
C ILE A 17 -8.72 1.36 -1.96
N LYS A 18 -9.93 1.00 -1.54
CA LYS A 18 -10.15 -0.08 -0.54
C LYS A 18 -9.62 -1.43 -1.02
N ASN A 19 -9.89 -1.79 -2.28
CA ASN A 19 -9.37 -3.02 -2.88
C ASN A 19 -7.83 -3.02 -2.96
N HIS A 20 -7.22 -1.91 -3.35
CA HIS A 20 -5.77 -1.73 -3.38
C HIS A 20 -5.15 -1.84 -1.98
N ILE A 21 -5.77 -1.24 -0.96
CA ILE A 21 -5.31 -1.38 0.43
C ILE A 21 -5.29 -2.85 0.85
N LYS A 22 -6.35 -3.62 0.54
CA LYS A 22 -6.43 -5.05 0.86
C LYS A 22 -5.29 -5.82 0.19
N LYS A 23 -5.15 -5.67 -1.14
CA LYS A 23 -4.09 -6.32 -1.92
C LYS A 23 -2.68 -5.97 -1.43
N GLN A 24 -2.43 -4.70 -1.09
CA GLN A 24 -1.12 -4.26 -0.59
C GLN A 24 -0.83 -4.82 0.81
N LYS A 25 -1.85 -4.97 1.68
CA LYS A 25 -1.71 -5.62 2.99
C LYS A 25 -1.37 -7.09 2.87
N ASP A 26 -2.05 -7.81 1.98
CA ASP A 26 -1.81 -9.24 1.76
C ASP A 26 -0.36 -9.47 1.27
N ASN A 27 0.08 -8.67 0.31
CA ASN A 27 1.47 -8.70 -0.18
C ASN A 27 2.48 -8.33 0.92
N TYR A 28 2.18 -7.31 1.72
CA TYR A 28 3.03 -6.93 2.84
C TYR A 28 3.19 -8.07 3.86
N GLN A 29 2.10 -8.78 4.17
CA GLN A 29 2.12 -9.90 5.09
C GLN A 29 2.97 -11.06 4.57
N LYS A 30 2.83 -11.41 3.28
CA LYS A 30 3.66 -12.42 2.63
C LYS A 30 5.14 -12.07 2.70
N ILE A 31 5.52 -10.85 2.32
CA ILE A 31 6.92 -10.43 2.32
C ILE A 31 7.47 -10.32 3.75
N LYS A 32 6.66 -9.91 4.73
CA LYS A 32 7.06 -9.90 6.14
C LYS A 32 7.34 -11.31 6.66
N PHE A 33 6.53 -12.29 6.25
CA PHE A 33 6.77 -13.70 6.56
C PHE A 33 8.07 -14.17 5.92
N ASP A 34 8.26 -13.96 4.61
CA ASP A 34 9.48 -14.34 3.89
C ASP A 34 10.74 -13.67 4.49
N HIS A 35 10.63 -12.42 4.94
CA HIS A 35 11.71 -11.70 5.63
C HIS A 35 12.07 -12.31 6.99
N ALA A 36 11.09 -12.82 7.73
CA ALA A 36 11.35 -13.47 9.01
C ALA A 36 12.20 -14.76 8.85
N PHE A 37 12.06 -15.45 7.71
CA PHE A 37 12.85 -16.63 7.36
C PHE A 37 14.12 -16.31 6.56
N GLY A 38 14.43 -15.03 6.31
CA GLY A 38 15.59 -14.63 5.51
C GLY A 38 15.49 -15.02 4.02
N LEU A 39 14.31 -15.42 3.54
CA LEU A 39 14.06 -15.85 2.16
C LEU A 39 13.79 -14.67 1.21
N ILE A 40 13.82 -13.44 1.72
CA ILE A 40 13.54 -12.24 0.96
C ILE A 40 14.79 -11.74 0.21
N LYS A 41 14.63 -11.45 -1.09
CA LYS A 41 15.71 -10.85 -1.89
C LYS A 41 16.03 -9.41 -1.52
N ASN A 42 15.03 -8.62 -1.13
CA ASN A 42 15.22 -7.20 -0.84
C ASN A 42 14.29 -6.68 0.29
N PRO A 43 14.82 -6.45 1.50
CA PRO A 43 14.07 -5.86 2.62
C PRO A 43 13.43 -4.49 2.32
N MET A 44 13.96 -3.74 1.35
CA MET A 44 13.41 -2.43 0.97
C MET A 44 12.01 -2.50 0.39
N GLU A 45 11.58 -3.67 -0.11
CA GLU A 45 10.22 -3.86 -0.60
C GLU A 45 9.19 -3.66 0.52
N ILE A 46 9.47 -4.12 1.74
CA ILE A 46 8.63 -3.91 2.93
C ILE A 46 8.36 -2.41 3.12
N ARG A 47 9.40 -1.58 2.97
CA ARG A 47 9.28 -0.12 3.09
C ARG A 47 8.37 0.47 1.99
N ILE A 48 8.45 -0.05 0.77
CA ILE A 48 7.61 0.39 -0.35
C ILE A 48 6.14 0.06 -0.08
N PHE A 49 5.83 -1.18 0.32
CA PHE A 49 4.46 -1.58 0.67
C PHE A 49 3.88 -0.74 1.81
N ARG A 50 4.65 -0.50 2.88
CA ARG A 50 4.22 0.38 3.99
C ARG A 50 3.88 1.79 3.50
N LYS A 51 4.73 2.38 2.65
CA LYS A 51 4.49 3.71 2.08
C LYS A 51 3.24 3.74 1.20
N ASN A 52 3.04 2.74 0.35
CA ASN A 52 1.86 2.67 -0.52
C ASN A 52 0.57 2.53 0.29
N ILE A 53 0.55 1.66 1.31
CA ILE A 53 -0.60 1.50 2.23
C ILE A 53 -0.91 2.82 2.94
N ALA A 54 0.12 3.52 3.43
CA ALA A 54 -0.06 4.80 4.10
C ALA A 54 -0.70 5.84 3.17
N LYS A 55 -0.17 6.02 1.95
CA LYS A 55 -0.72 6.99 0.99
C LYS A 55 -2.17 6.71 0.63
N LEU A 56 -2.52 5.46 0.37
CA LEU A 56 -3.90 5.06 0.06
C LEU A 56 -4.86 5.33 1.23
N LYS A 57 -4.43 5.06 2.47
CA LYS A 57 -5.21 5.38 3.67
C LYS A 57 -5.36 6.88 3.88
N THR A 58 -4.31 7.67 3.62
CA THR A 58 -4.37 9.13 3.72
C THR A 58 -5.40 9.70 2.76
N GLU A 59 -5.42 9.23 1.50
CA GLU A 59 -6.43 9.65 0.53
C GLU A 59 -7.85 9.27 0.97
N LEU A 60 -8.04 8.04 1.46
CA LEU A 60 -9.36 7.61 1.95
C LEU A 60 -9.85 8.46 3.13
N ASN A 61 -8.96 8.80 4.07
CA ASN A 61 -9.30 9.67 5.19
C ASN A 61 -9.59 11.10 4.73
N LYS A 62 -8.86 11.60 3.73
CA LYS A 62 -9.10 12.92 3.14
C LYS A 62 -10.52 12.99 2.57
N ARG A 63 -10.91 12.03 1.73
CA ARG A 63 -12.28 11.95 1.17
C ARG A 63 -13.36 11.88 2.24
N ARG A 64 -13.13 11.12 3.31
CA ARG A 64 -14.07 11.00 4.44
C ARG A 64 -14.25 12.31 5.21
N ASN A 65 -13.19 13.12 5.33
CA ASN A 65 -13.23 14.38 6.08
C ASN A 65 -13.68 15.57 5.22
N ASP A 66 -13.55 15.47 3.89
CA ASP A 66 -14.06 16.46 2.93
C ASP A 66 -15.59 16.29 2.68
N SER A 67 -16.23 15.26 3.26
CA SER A 67 -17.67 14.98 3.19
C SER A 67 -18.44 15.51 4.40
#